data_AF-T2J071-F1
#
_entry.id   AF-T2J071-F1
#
_cell.length_a   1.000
_cell.length_b   1.000
_cell.length_c   1.000
_cell.angle_alpha   90.00
_cell.angle_beta   90.00
_cell.angle_gamma   90.00
#
_symmetry.space_group_name_H-M   'P 1'
#
loop_
_entity.id
_entity.type
_entity.pdbx_description
1 polymer ?
#
loop_
_entity_poly.entity_id
_entity_poly.type
_entity_poly.pdbx_seq_one_letter_code
_entity_poly.pdbx_strand_id
1 'polypeptide(L)'
;MFGFLGGTIMSVDSGYKVLPHPKPDKIYPRLSDAKWFLAVRWCDTLPTPAGIINNTGELAFLNQFVLTMGEKNFIPQQDRLNIFTRCMSLLPNETVNYELPNQNRILEIRGLEIDARYGKVALVRELSKESTTI
;
A
#
# COMPACT_ATOMS: atom_id res chain seq x y z
N MET A 1 -21.69 -0.93 4.56
CA MET A 1 -20.48 -0.22 5.06
C MET A 1 -19.45 -1.28 5.41
N PHE A 2 -18.17 -1.08 5.10
CA PHE A 2 -17.12 -2.01 5.48
C PHE A 2 -15.79 -1.29 5.78
N GLY A 3 -14.97 -1.89 6.63
CA GLY A 3 -13.64 -1.39 6.97
C GLY A 3 -12.61 -1.72 5.89
N PHE A 4 -11.70 -0.79 5.61
CA PHE A 4 -10.63 -0.97 4.63
C PHE A 4 -9.41 -0.12 5.04
N LEU A 5 -8.28 -0.77 5.33
CA LEU A 5 -7.02 -0.11 5.74
C LEU A 5 -7.19 0.95 6.86
N GLY A 6 -7.96 0.63 7.90
CA GLY A 6 -8.22 1.54 9.02
C GLY A 6 -9.22 2.67 8.72
N GLY A 7 -9.65 2.81 7.46
CA GLY A 7 -10.80 3.62 7.07
C GLY A 7 -12.08 2.80 6.94
N THR A 8 -13.17 3.49 6.64
CA THR A 8 -14.50 2.93 6.42
C THR A 8 -15.04 3.41 5.08
N ILE A 9 -15.51 2.49 4.25
CA ILE A 9 -16.19 2.80 2.99
C ILE A 9 -17.69 2.55 3.14
N MET A 10 -18.50 3.54 2.78
CA MET A 10 -19.95 3.49 2.83
C MET A 10 -20.53 3.73 1.44
N SER A 11 -21.41 2.83 0.99
CA SER A 11 -22.22 3.03 -0.21
C SER A 11 -23.31 4.06 0.09
N VAL A 12 -23.51 4.98 -0.83
CA VAL A 12 -24.58 5.99 -0.84
C VAL A 12 -25.17 6.05 -2.25
N ASP A 13 -26.32 6.69 -2.43
CA ASP A 13 -27.07 6.68 -3.70
C ASP A 13 -26.24 7.13 -4.91
N SER A 14 -25.26 8.02 -4.71
CA SER A 14 -24.40 8.58 -5.76
C SER A 14 -22.99 7.97 -5.81
N GLY A 15 -22.70 6.91 -5.05
CA GLY A 15 -21.40 6.23 -5.07
C GLY A 15 -20.90 5.81 -3.69
N TYR A 16 -19.66 6.19 -3.36
CA TYR A 16 -18.97 5.71 -2.17
C TYR A 16 -18.35 6.87 -1.38
N LYS A 17 -18.70 6.98 -0.09
CA LYS A 17 -18.04 7.88 0.86
C LYS A 17 -16.97 7.13 1.64
N VAL A 18 -15.89 7.83 1.96
CA VAL A 18 -14.81 7.33 2.82
C VAL A 18 -14.82 8.08 4.14
N LEU A 19 -14.60 7.37 5.25
CA LEU A 19 -14.49 7.93 6.59
C LEU A 19 -13.25 7.35 7.31
N PRO A 20 -12.36 8.17 7.88
CA PRO A 20 -12.33 9.64 7.79
C PRO A 20 -11.88 10.11 6.40
N HIS A 21 -12.40 11.25 5.94
CA HIS A 21 -11.94 11.92 4.73
C HIS A 21 -11.79 13.43 4.97
N PRO A 22 -10.69 14.09 4.54
CA PRO A 22 -10.47 15.53 4.78
C PRO A 22 -11.55 16.45 4.19
N LYS A 23 -12.25 15.98 3.17
CA LYS A 23 -13.45 16.60 2.59
C LYS A 23 -14.65 15.71 2.89
N PRO A 24 -15.43 15.95 3.96
CA PRO A 24 -16.50 15.05 4.41
C PRO A 24 -17.58 14.75 3.35
N ASP A 25 -17.78 15.67 2.41
CA ASP A 25 -18.78 15.55 1.34
C ASP A 25 -18.23 14.92 0.05
N LYS A 26 -16.96 14.50 0.03
CA LYS A 26 -16.40 13.81 -1.14
C LYS A 26 -17.12 12.47 -1.34
N ILE A 27 -17.62 12.29 -2.56
CA ILE A 27 -18.18 11.03 -3.05
C ILE A 27 -17.30 10.53 -4.20
N TYR A 28 -16.88 9.27 -4.10
CA TYR A 28 -16.18 8.56 -5.16
C TYR A 28 -17.19 7.80 -6.01
N PRO A 29 -17.17 7.93 -7.34
CA PRO A 29 -18.13 7.26 -8.21
C PRO A 29 -17.93 5.75 -8.25
N ARG A 30 -16.69 5.27 -8.01
CA ARG A 30 -16.35 3.84 -8.02
C ARG A 30 -15.77 3.41 -6.69
N LEU A 31 -16.03 2.14 -6.33
CA LEU A 31 -15.48 1.55 -5.11
C LEU A 31 -13.95 1.46 -5.16
N SER A 32 -13.39 1.18 -6.33
CA SER A 32 -11.94 1.11 -6.53
C SER A 32 -11.26 2.46 -6.27
N ASP A 33 -11.89 3.58 -6.62
CA ASP A 33 -11.35 4.92 -6.32
C ASP A 33 -11.32 5.18 -4.81
N ALA A 34 -12.38 4.79 -4.09
CA ALA A 34 -12.45 4.92 -2.63
C ALA A 34 -11.40 4.03 -1.92
N LYS A 35 -11.19 2.80 -2.40
CA LYS A 35 -10.13 1.90 -1.92
C LYS A 35 -8.75 2.46 -2.23
N TRP A 36 -8.54 3.02 -3.43
CA TRP A 36 -7.27 3.62 -3.84
C TRP A 36 -6.91 4.80 -2.95
N PHE A 37 -7.87 5.67 -2.65
CA PHE A 37 -7.66 6.77 -1.70
C PHE A 37 -7.14 6.26 -0.35
N LEU A 38 -7.75 5.22 0.21
CA LEU A 38 -7.32 4.64 1.48
C LEU A 38 -5.95 3.97 1.39
N ALA A 39 -5.61 3.34 0.27
CA ALA A 39 -4.29 2.76 0.03
C ALA A 39 -3.19 3.83 0.00
N VAL A 40 -3.44 4.94 -0.71
CA VAL A 40 -2.55 6.10 -0.75
C VAL A 40 -2.41 6.72 0.65
N ARG A 41 -3.52 6.94 1.37
CA ARG A 41 -3.50 7.47 2.73
C ARG A 41 -2.72 6.59 3.70
N TRP A 42 -2.92 5.27 3.64
CA TRP A 42 -2.14 4.33 4.43
C TRP A 42 -0.65 4.55 4.19
N CYS A 43 -0.21 4.57 2.93
CA CYS A 43 1.19 4.72 2.56
C CYS A 43 1.78 6.07 3.00
N ASP A 44 1.03 7.15 2.80
CA ASP A 44 1.45 8.52 3.09
C ASP A 44 1.58 8.81 4.59
N THR A 45 0.79 8.13 5.43
CA THR A 45 0.82 8.33 6.90
C THR A 45 1.91 7.56 7.63
N LEU A 46 2.63 6.65 6.95
CA LEU A 46 3.65 5.82 7.59
C LEU A 46 4.91 6.64 7.91
N PRO A 47 5.53 6.43 9.09
CA PRO A 47 6.78 7.08 9.48
C PRO A 47 8.04 6.41 8.90
N THR A 48 7.87 5.44 7.99
CA THR A 48 8.97 4.71 7.34
C THR A 48 8.79 4.75 5.82
N PRO A 49 9.86 4.49 5.03
CA PRO A 49 9.73 4.36 3.58
C PRO A 49 8.63 3.39 3.17
N ALA A 50 7.68 3.86 2.37
CA ALA A 50 6.56 3.05 1.92
C ALA A 50 6.16 3.40 0.48
N GLY A 51 5.57 2.43 -0.20
CA GLY A 51 5.07 2.57 -1.56
C GLY A 51 4.02 1.54 -1.92
N ILE A 52 3.44 1.71 -3.12
CA ILE A 52 2.47 0.81 -3.71
C ILE A 52 3.06 0.29 -5.02
N ILE A 53 3.17 -1.03 -5.16
CA ILE A 53 3.62 -1.69 -6.38
C ILE A 53 2.42 -2.30 -7.10
N ASN A 54 2.27 -1.99 -8.38
CA ASN A 54 1.24 -2.57 -9.23
C ASN A 54 1.70 -3.91 -9.86
N ASN A 55 0.83 -4.51 -10.67
CA ASN A 55 1.07 -5.78 -11.34
C ASN A 55 2.16 -5.75 -12.43
N THR A 56 2.63 -4.57 -12.84
CA THR A 56 3.75 -4.40 -13.78
C THR A 56 5.08 -4.17 -13.06
N GLY A 57 5.08 -4.11 -11.72
CA GLY A 57 6.27 -3.83 -10.93
C GLY A 57 6.61 -2.33 -10.85
N GLU A 58 5.72 -1.45 -11.29
CA GLU A 58 5.87 -0.01 -11.16
C GLU A 58 5.46 0.46 -9.77
N LEU A 59 6.13 1.50 -9.27
CA LEU A 59 5.79 2.17 -8.02
C LEU A 59 4.67 3.18 -8.30
N ALA A 60 3.42 2.73 -8.16
CA ALA A 60 2.23 3.54 -8.42
C ALA A 60 2.03 4.68 -7.42
N PHE A 61 2.61 4.57 -6.22
CA PHE A 61 2.64 5.64 -5.23
C PHE A 61 3.83 5.46 -4.28
N LEU A 62 4.32 6.58 -3.75
CA LEU A 62 5.48 6.67 -2.86
C LEU A 62 5.23 7.74 -1.82
N ASN A 63 5.61 7.46 -0.57
CA ASN A 63 5.55 8.47 0.47
C ASN A 63 6.79 9.39 0.46
N GLN A 64 6.73 10.45 1.28
CA GLN A 64 7.75 11.49 1.32
C GLN A 64 9.17 10.96 1.63
N PHE A 65 9.30 9.91 2.43
CA PHE A 65 10.58 9.29 2.74
C PHE A 65 11.21 8.66 1.50
N VAL A 66 10.42 7.94 0.70
CA VAL A 66 10.89 7.34 -0.55
C VAL A 66 11.25 8.41 -1.58
N LEU A 67 10.45 9.47 -1.68
CA LEU A 67 10.75 10.60 -2.56
C LEU A 67 12.09 11.26 -2.23
N THR A 68 12.45 11.31 -0.93
CA THR A 68 13.72 11.89 -0.47
C THR A 68 14.91 10.97 -0.70
N MET A 69 14.77 9.67 -0.43
CA MET A 69 15.87 8.70 -0.62
C MET A 69 16.06 8.27 -2.08
N GLY A 70 15.02 8.40 -2.91
CA GLY A 70 14.97 7.96 -4.30
C GLY A 70 14.42 6.53 -4.47
N GLU A 71 13.60 6.35 -5.50
CA GLU A 71 12.89 5.10 -5.81
C GLU A 71 13.79 3.87 -5.93
N LYS A 72 14.94 4.02 -6.60
CA LYS A 72 15.89 2.92 -6.82
C LYS A 72 16.57 2.48 -5.52
N ASN A 73 16.71 3.40 -4.57
CA ASN A 73 17.25 3.13 -3.24
C ASN A 73 16.18 2.51 -2.34
N PHE A 74 14.91 2.86 -2.51
CA PHE A 74 13.83 2.23 -1.77
C PHE A 74 13.66 0.75 -2.15
N ILE A 75 13.35 0.48 -3.43
CA ILE A 75 13.20 -0.88 -3.97
C ILE A 75 13.88 -0.94 -5.34
N PRO A 76 14.99 -1.67 -5.49
CA PRO A 76 15.66 -1.86 -6.78
C PRO A 76 14.70 -2.47 -7.80
N GLN A 77 14.84 -2.06 -9.06
CA GLN A 77 13.90 -2.44 -10.13
C GLN A 77 13.75 -3.97 -10.28
N GLN A 78 14.84 -4.71 -10.12
CA GLN A 78 14.89 -6.17 -10.21
C GLN A 78 14.06 -6.89 -9.14
N ASP A 79 13.80 -6.25 -7.99
CA ASP A 79 13.10 -6.87 -6.86
C ASP A 79 11.59 -6.62 -6.89
N ARG A 80 11.12 -5.61 -7.65
CA ARG A 80 9.73 -5.14 -7.62
C ARG A 80 8.71 -6.20 -8.06
N LEU A 81 8.99 -6.93 -9.15
CA LEU A 81 8.11 -8.01 -9.62
C LEU A 81 8.12 -9.22 -8.67
N ASN A 82 9.26 -9.50 -8.04
CA ASN A 82 9.37 -10.56 -7.03
C ASN A 82 8.51 -10.22 -5.81
N ILE A 83 8.59 -8.97 -5.33
CA ILE A 83 7.74 -8.44 -4.26
C ILE A 83 6.26 -8.52 -4.64
N PHE A 84 5.89 -8.09 -5.84
CA PHE A 84 4.51 -8.17 -6.31
C PHE A 84 3.98 -9.62 -6.31
N THR A 85 4.80 -10.55 -6.81
CA THR A 85 4.44 -11.98 -6.87
C THR A 85 4.16 -12.56 -5.49
N ARG A 86 4.93 -12.16 -4.46
CA ARG A 86 4.67 -12.56 -3.06
C ARG A 86 3.30 -12.10 -2.57
N CYS A 87 2.84 -10.93 -2.99
CA CYS A 87 1.52 -10.39 -2.62
C CYS A 87 0.36 -11.23 -3.17
N MET A 88 0.54 -11.89 -4.31
CA MET A 88 -0.54 -12.63 -4.98
C MET A 88 -1.08 -13.78 -4.13
N SER A 89 -0.22 -14.48 -3.39
CA SER A 89 -0.60 -15.59 -2.52
C SER A 89 -1.19 -15.16 -1.17
N LEU A 90 -1.09 -13.89 -0.79
CA LEU A 90 -1.54 -13.41 0.51
C LEU A 90 -3.07 -13.29 0.57
N LEU A 91 -3.67 -13.81 1.63
CA LEU A 91 -5.07 -13.56 1.98
C LEU A 91 -5.25 -12.12 2.50
N PRO A 92 -6.50 -11.62 2.59
CA PRO A 92 -6.76 -10.32 3.20
C PRO A 92 -6.15 -10.21 4.61
N ASN A 93 -5.49 -9.09 4.88
CA ASN A 93 -4.78 -8.78 6.13
C ASN A 93 -3.50 -9.60 6.40
N GLU A 94 -3.15 -10.58 5.57
CA GLU A 94 -1.87 -11.24 5.67
C GLU A 94 -0.74 -10.32 5.20
N THR A 95 0.43 -10.52 5.82
CA THR A 95 1.66 -9.84 5.48
C THR A 95 2.80 -10.84 5.37
N VAL A 96 3.78 -10.54 4.54
CA VAL A 96 5.02 -11.32 4.44
C VAL A 96 6.21 -10.38 4.43
N ASN A 97 7.32 -10.83 5.01
CA ASN A 97 8.56 -10.08 5.00
C ASN A 97 9.39 -10.44 3.77
N TYR A 98 10.10 -9.46 3.23
CA TYR A 98 11.02 -9.61 2.12
C TYR A 98 12.33 -8.90 2.46
N GLU A 99 13.40 -9.67 2.54
CA GLU A 99 14.74 -9.13 2.76
C GLU A 99 15.29 -8.62 1.44
N LEU A 100 15.60 -7.32 1.37
CA LEU A 100 16.23 -6.74 0.19
C LEU A 100 17.67 -7.25 0.08
N PRO A 101 18.02 -7.93 -1.03
CA PRO A 101 19.38 -8.40 -1.24
C PRO A 101 20.37 -7.24 -1.16
N ASN A 102 21.47 -7.45 -0.43
CA ASN A 102 22.57 -6.49 -0.31
C ASN A 102 22.23 -5.15 0.38
N GLN A 103 21.05 -4.98 0.98
CA GLN A 103 20.68 -3.74 1.67
C GLN A 103 20.43 -3.90 3.18
N ASN A 104 20.44 -5.11 3.73
CA ASN A 104 20.18 -5.39 5.17
C ASN A 104 18.92 -4.65 5.69
N ARG A 105 17.90 -4.56 4.81
CA ARG A 105 16.60 -3.91 5.02
C ARG A 105 15.52 -4.95 4.78
N ILE A 106 14.49 -4.90 5.63
CA ILE A 106 13.36 -5.82 5.55
C ILE A 106 12.14 -5.01 5.17
N LEU A 107 11.44 -5.44 4.12
CA LEU A 107 10.18 -4.88 3.69
C LEU A 107 9.04 -5.77 4.18
N GLU A 108 8.01 -5.19 4.75
CA GLU A 108 6.72 -5.85 4.92
C GLU A 108 5.88 -5.62 3.67
N ILE A 109 5.33 -6.70 3.14
CA ILE A 109 4.46 -6.72 1.98
C ILE A 109 3.06 -7.13 2.43
N ARG A 110 2.06 -6.36 2.00
CA ARG A 110 0.63 -6.70 2.12
C ARG A 110 -0.01 -6.73 0.75
N GLY A 111 -0.82 -7.75 0.49
CA GLY A 111 -1.64 -7.83 -0.72
C GLY A 111 -2.97 -7.09 -0.54
N LEU A 112 -3.34 -6.27 -1.52
CA LEU A 112 -4.56 -5.46 -1.46
C LEU A 112 -5.34 -5.51 -2.77
N GLU A 113 -6.58 -6.01 -2.72
CA GLU A 113 -7.47 -6.01 -3.88
C GLU A 113 -8.23 -4.68 -4.01
N ILE A 114 -7.81 -3.85 -4.96
CA ILE A 114 -8.40 -2.54 -5.24
C ILE A 114 -9.61 -2.67 -6.17
N ASP A 115 -9.45 -3.37 -7.29
CA ASP A 115 -10.49 -3.56 -8.32
C ASP A 115 -10.43 -5.01 -8.80
N ALA A 116 -11.57 -5.70 -8.84
CA ALA A 116 -11.63 -7.10 -9.24
C ALA A 116 -11.12 -7.34 -10.68
N ARG A 117 -11.13 -6.31 -11.55
CA ARG A 117 -10.66 -6.41 -12.94
C ARG A 117 -9.15 -6.25 -13.06
N TYR A 118 -8.55 -5.42 -12.21
CA TYR A 118 -7.12 -5.09 -12.27
C TYR A 118 -6.29 -5.87 -11.23
N GLY A 119 -6.95 -6.55 -10.29
CA GLY A 119 -6.35 -7.45 -9.33
C GLY A 119 -5.80 -6.76 -8.09
N LYS A 120 -4.78 -7.39 -7.50
CA LYS A 120 -4.10 -6.91 -6.29
C LYS A 120 -3.04 -5.87 -6.62
N VAL A 121 -2.75 -5.02 -5.65
CA VAL A 121 -1.50 -4.25 -5.55
C VAL A 121 -0.75 -4.68 -4.30
N ALA A 122 0.57 -4.55 -4.32
CA ALA A 122 1.39 -4.77 -3.15
C ALA A 122 1.60 -3.44 -2.42
N LEU A 123 1.06 -3.35 -1.21
CA LEU A 123 1.45 -2.33 -0.26
C LEU A 123 2.78 -2.75 0.38
N VAL A 124 3.78 -1.88 0.33
CA VAL A 124 5.12 -2.19 0.81
C VAL A 124 5.57 -1.10 1.76
N ARG A 125 6.07 -1.50 2.93
CA ARG A 125 6.75 -0.58 3.85
C ARG A 125 8.05 -1.20 4.35
N GLU A 126 9.04 -0.36 4.60
CA GLU A 126 10.22 -0.78 5.33
C GLU A 126 9.88 -0.95 6.81
N LEU A 127 10.27 -2.09 7.37
CA LEU A 127 10.23 -2.30 8.80
C LEU A 127 11.39 -1.54 9.43
N SER A 128 11.09 -0.61 10.32
CA SER A 128 12.11 -0.01 11.16
C SER A 128 12.81 -1.14 11.93
N LYS A 129 14.15 -1.16 11.92
CA LYS A 129 14.89 -1.82 12.99
C LYS A 129 14.64 -1.02 14.26
N GLU A 130 13.46 -1.14 14.85
CA GLU A 130 13.35 -0.79 16.26
C GLU A 130 14.29 -1.75 16.97
N SER A 131 15.36 -1.19 17.53
CA SER A 131 16.16 -1.85 18.55
C SER A 131 15.18 -2.39 19.58
N THR A 132 14.94 -3.70 19.55
CA THR A 132 14.38 -4.42 20.69
C THR A 132 15.34 -4.16 21.84
N THR A 133 15.08 -3.09 22.58
CA THR A 133 15.71 -2.87 23.87
C THR A 133 14.91 -3.74 24.82
N ILE A 134 15.62 -4.74 25.31
CA ILE A 134 15.20 -5.80 26.22
C ILE A 134 14.59 -5.20 27.49
#